data_AF-A0A0P4WJX0-F1
#
_entry.id   AF-A0A0P4WJX0-F1
#
_cell.length_a   1.000
_cell.length_b   1.000
_cell.length_c   1.000
_cell.angle_alpha   90.00
_cell.angle_beta   90.00
_cell.angle_gamma   90.00
#
_symmetry.space_group_name_H-M   'P 1'
#
loop_
_entity.id
_entity.type
_entity.pdbx_description
1 polymer ?
#
loop_
_entity_poly.entity_id
_entity_poly.type
_entity_poly.pdbx_seq_one_letter_code
_entity_poly.pdbx_strand_id
1 'polypeptide(L)'
;MLVMDDLHQLSTQMKELVPACPPCLVFMDLAWPGSARRRVLIHLTHDTPRGQQFLLLCTGQQGPSYANTRLFKLVKEGRPGERVWGGDYEYNNGMGGAALLPDLDKGEYGKSTKAGGLWWWWGRGPARGAQFTITINDCPKGVERPVFGEVVEGLDSVEAAARHRPITEVTVVECGVVLWN
;
A
#
# COMPACT_ATOMS: atom_id res chain seq x y z
N MET A 1 0.39 33.21 -3.64
CA MET A 1 -0.25 33.12 -2.32
C MET A 1 -1.64 32.59 -2.56
N LEU A 2 -1.84 31.27 -2.45
CA LEU A 2 -3.17 30.67 -2.60
C LEU A 2 -4.03 31.13 -1.43
N VAL A 3 -5.24 31.61 -1.70
CA VAL A 3 -6.13 32.17 -0.68
C VAL A 3 -6.73 31.00 0.10
N MET A 4 -7.06 31.18 1.39
CA MET A 4 -7.67 30.11 2.20
C MET A 4 -8.93 29.50 1.55
N ASP A 5 -9.65 30.29 0.76
CA ASP A 5 -10.82 29.84 0.00
C ASP A 5 -10.46 28.84 -1.11
N ASP A 6 -9.32 29.02 -1.80
CA ASP A 6 -8.83 28.11 -2.85
C ASP A 6 -8.51 26.72 -2.25
N LEU A 7 -7.92 26.70 -1.05
CA LEU A 7 -7.62 25.46 -0.32
C LEU A 7 -8.89 24.74 0.14
N HIS A 8 -9.93 25.49 0.53
CA HIS A 8 -11.20 24.92 0.92
C HIS A 8 -11.99 24.37 -0.28
N GLN A 9 -11.93 25.06 -1.42
CA GLN A 9 -12.54 24.63 -2.67
C GLN A 9 -11.85 23.39 -3.25
N LEU A 10 -10.51 23.35 -3.23
CA LEU A 10 -9.73 22.16 -3.59
C LEU A 10 -10.03 20.99 -2.65
N SER A 11 -10.06 21.23 -1.34
CA SER A 11 -10.43 20.21 -0.34
C SER A 11 -11.84 19.64 -0.57
N THR A 12 -12.79 20.48 -0.99
CA THR A 12 -14.18 20.09 -1.23
C THR A 12 -14.31 19.33 -2.55
N GLN A 13 -13.68 19.80 -3.63
CA GLN A 13 -13.62 19.07 -4.91
C GLN A 13 -12.91 17.72 -4.78
N MET A 14 -11.91 17.61 -3.91
CA MET A 14 -11.20 16.35 -3.66
C MET A 14 -12.05 15.34 -2.85
N LYS A 15 -12.95 15.82 -1.97
CA LYS A 15 -13.95 14.97 -1.31
C LYS A 15 -15.02 14.47 -2.29
N GLU A 16 -15.30 15.21 -3.35
CA GLU A 16 -16.20 14.78 -4.44
C GLU A 16 -15.51 13.82 -5.43
N LEU A 17 -14.20 13.95 -5.64
CA LEU A 17 -13.39 13.08 -6.52
C LEU A 17 -13.08 11.71 -5.92
N VAL A 18 -13.21 11.52 -4.60
CA VAL A 18 -13.20 10.20 -3.97
C VAL A 18 -14.67 9.77 -3.84
N PRO A 19 -15.22 9.04 -4.82
CA PRO A 19 -16.64 8.72 -4.81
C PRO A 19 -16.99 7.93 -3.56
N ALA A 20 -18.13 8.27 -2.97
CA ALA A 20 -18.59 7.75 -1.68
C ALA A 20 -18.78 6.22 -1.62
N CYS A 21 -18.73 5.49 -2.75
CA CYS A 21 -18.42 4.06 -2.87
C CYS A 21 -18.54 3.63 -4.36
N PRO A 22 -17.43 3.27 -5.00
CA PRO A 22 -17.24 1.95 -5.62
C PRO A 22 -16.01 1.27 -4.98
N PRO A 23 -15.63 0.04 -5.36
CA PRO A 23 -14.39 -0.55 -4.87
C PRO A 23 -13.22 0.42 -5.06
N CYS A 24 -12.57 0.78 -3.95
CA CYS A 24 -11.48 1.74 -3.95
C CYS A 24 -10.26 1.08 -4.59
N LEU A 25 -10.09 1.32 -5.89
CA LEU A 25 -8.98 0.81 -6.68
C LEU A 25 -7.84 1.82 -6.62
N VAL A 26 -6.70 1.38 -6.12
CA VAL A 26 -5.46 2.15 -6.13
C VAL A 26 -4.44 1.50 -7.05
N PHE A 27 -3.47 2.29 -7.50
CA PHE A 27 -2.34 1.77 -8.25
C PHE A 27 -1.01 2.12 -7.59
N MET A 28 -0.01 1.29 -7.83
CA MET A 28 1.38 1.53 -7.50
C MET A 28 2.25 1.14 -8.69
N ASP A 29 3.07 2.07 -9.17
CA ASP A 29 4.06 1.81 -10.21
C ASP A 29 5.41 1.50 -9.56
N LEU A 30 5.88 0.28 -9.76
CA LEU A 30 7.17 -0.20 -9.28
C LEU A 30 8.23 -0.01 -10.36
N ALA A 31 9.42 0.43 -9.95
CA ALA A 31 10.60 0.47 -10.80
C ALA A 31 11.88 0.27 -10.00
N TRP A 32 12.92 -0.18 -10.69
CA TRP A 32 14.29 -0.36 -10.22
C TRP A 32 15.28 -0.14 -11.38
N PRO A 33 16.61 -0.01 -11.13
CA PRO A 33 17.58 0.24 -12.19
C PRO A 33 17.49 -0.80 -13.33
N GLY A 34 17.39 -0.31 -14.57
CA GLY A 34 17.30 -1.15 -15.77
C GLY A 34 15.92 -1.77 -16.04
N SER A 35 14.89 -1.42 -15.26
CA SER A 35 13.51 -1.86 -15.50
C SER A 35 12.64 -0.76 -16.09
N ALA A 36 11.65 -1.16 -16.90
CA ALA A 36 10.50 -0.30 -17.20
C ALA A 36 9.59 -0.19 -15.96
N ARG A 37 8.79 0.88 -15.90
CA ARG A 37 7.73 1.03 -14.87
C ARG A 37 6.72 -0.11 -15.01
N ARG A 38 6.32 -0.68 -13.87
CA ARG A 38 5.37 -1.80 -13.81
C ARG A 38 4.24 -1.47 -12.85
N ARG A 39 3.00 -1.52 -13.32
CA ARG A 39 1.81 -1.15 -12.55
C ARG A 39 1.25 -2.34 -11.77
N VAL A 40 0.88 -2.08 -10.54
CA VAL A 40 0.13 -2.98 -9.65
C VAL A 40 -1.19 -2.31 -9.33
N LEU A 41 -2.31 -2.99 -9.58
CA LEU A 41 -3.65 -2.51 -9.21
C LEU A 41 -4.13 -3.27 -7.97
N ILE A 42 -4.63 -2.53 -6.99
CA ILE A 42 -5.01 -3.06 -5.68
C ILE A 42 -6.41 -2.59 -5.33
N HIS A 43 -7.31 -3.53 -5.10
CA HIS A 43 -8.61 -3.26 -4.52
C HIS A 43 -8.47 -3.13 -3.00
N LEU A 44 -8.98 -2.04 -2.42
CA LEU A 44 -8.96 -1.80 -0.98
C LEU A 44 -10.32 -2.00 -0.32
N THR A 45 -10.31 -2.57 0.87
CA THR A 45 -11.42 -2.57 1.83
C THR A 45 -11.43 -1.23 2.57
N HIS A 46 -11.96 -0.19 1.91
CA HIS A 46 -11.86 1.22 2.29
C HIS A 46 -12.71 1.62 3.51
N ASP A 47 -13.61 0.76 3.98
CA ASP A 47 -14.37 0.90 5.21
C ASP A 47 -13.54 0.58 6.47
N THR A 48 -12.32 0.06 6.31
CA THR A 48 -11.38 -0.15 7.42
C THR A 48 -10.41 1.02 7.63
N PRO A 49 -9.96 1.31 8.87
CA PRO A 49 -8.94 2.31 9.13
C PRO A 49 -7.65 2.12 8.31
N ARG A 50 -7.21 0.88 8.08
CA ARG A 50 -6.04 0.63 7.21
C ARG A 50 -6.33 0.89 5.74
N GLY A 51 -7.48 0.49 5.23
CA GLY A 51 -7.87 0.80 3.85
C GLY A 51 -7.88 2.30 3.60
N GLN A 52 -8.49 3.07 4.51
CA GLN A 52 -8.51 4.54 4.46
C GLN A 52 -7.11 5.14 4.54
N GLN A 53 -6.27 4.67 5.46
CA GLN A 53 -4.90 5.16 5.55
C GLN A 53 -4.09 4.83 4.30
N PHE A 54 -4.22 3.62 3.76
CA PHE A 54 -3.52 3.22 2.55
C PHE A 54 -3.94 4.10 1.36
N LEU A 55 -5.23 4.41 1.24
CA LEU A 55 -5.77 5.37 0.28
C LEU A 55 -5.15 6.78 0.45
N LEU A 56 -5.09 7.30 1.68
CA LEU A 56 -4.47 8.60 1.97
C LEU A 56 -3.00 8.65 1.56
N LEU A 57 -2.26 7.56 1.80
CA LEU A 57 -0.84 7.44 1.42
C LEU A 57 -0.66 7.24 -0.10
N CYS A 58 -1.55 6.52 -0.78
CA CYS A 58 -1.54 6.44 -2.24
C CYS A 58 -1.79 7.80 -2.89
N THR A 59 -2.70 8.60 -2.34
CA THR A 59 -3.09 9.89 -2.90
C THR A 59 -2.21 11.07 -2.44
N GLY A 60 -1.51 10.92 -1.32
CA GLY A 60 -0.67 11.99 -0.75
C GLY A 60 -1.45 13.19 -0.18
N GLN A 61 -2.77 13.07 0.00
CA GLN A 61 -3.64 14.22 0.34
C GLN A 61 -3.35 14.86 1.71
N GLN A 62 -2.67 14.13 2.60
CA GLN A 62 -2.27 14.64 3.93
C GLN A 62 -0.78 15.00 4.01
N GLY A 63 -0.05 14.99 2.89
CA GLY A 63 1.38 15.24 2.82
C GLY A 63 2.19 13.96 2.61
N PRO A 64 2.23 13.02 3.57
CA PRO A 64 2.91 11.74 3.39
C PRO A 64 2.32 10.90 2.24
N SER A 65 3.19 10.20 1.50
CA SER A 65 2.78 9.36 0.37
C SER A 65 3.65 8.10 0.24
N TYR A 66 3.11 7.08 -0.41
CA TYR A 66 3.91 5.93 -0.87
C TYR A 66 4.78 6.23 -2.09
N ALA A 67 4.56 7.33 -2.80
CA ALA A 67 5.45 7.76 -3.86
C ALA A 67 6.87 7.99 -3.31
N ASN A 68 7.87 7.48 -4.03
CA ASN A 68 9.28 7.46 -3.66
C ASN A 68 9.64 6.60 -2.42
N THR A 69 8.72 5.73 -1.98
CA THR A 69 9.04 4.72 -0.95
C THR A 69 9.65 3.47 -1.57
N ARG A 70 10.44 2.74 -0.78
CA ARG A 70 11.15 1.53 -1.22
C ARG A 70 10.49 0.26 -0.69
N LEU A 71 10.80 -0.85 -1.34
CA LEU A 71 10.66 -2.17 -0.73
C LEU A 71 11.91 -2.48 0.11
N PHE A 72 11.74 -3.00 1.32
CA PHE A 72 12.84 -3.22 2.27
C PHE A 72 13.35 -4.64 2.26
N LYS A 73 12.43 -5.60 2.10
CA LYS A 73 12.74 -7.00 2.34
C LYS A 73 11.78 -7.94 1.62
N LEU A 74 12.34 -8.97 1.02
CA LEU A 74 11.63 -10.19 0.70
C LEU A 74 11.61 -11.09 1.95
N VAL A 75 10.43 -11.38 2.46
CA VAL A 75 10.24 -12.20 3.65
C VAL A 75 9.79 -13.59 3.24
N LYS A 76 10.40 -14.63 3.85
CA LYS A 76 10.18 -16.04 3.53
C LYS A 76 10.50 -16.41 2.07
N GLU A 77 11.64 -15.93 1.58
CA GLU A 77 12.11 -16.28 0.23
C GLU A 77 12.06 -17.79 -0.03
N GLY A 78 11.45 -18.18 -1.15
CA GLY A 78 11.30 -19.58 -1.57
C GLY A 78 10.39 -20.46 -0.69
N ARG A 79 9.58 -19.87 0.21
CA ARG A 79 8.69 -20.60 1.12
C ARG A 79 7.24 -20.10 1.05
N PRO A 80 6.25 -20.90 1.47
CA PRO A 80 4.85 -20.46 1.53
C PRO A 80 4.62 -19.20 2.39
N GLY A 81 3.78 -18.30 1.90
CA GLY A 81 3.58 -16.95 2.41
C GLY A 81 4.79 -16.03 2.19
N GLU A 82 5.54 -16.26 1.12
CA GLU A 82 6.54 -15.34 0.57
C GLU A 82 5.88 -14.00 0.28
N ARG A 83 6.56 -12.91 0.63
CA ARG A 83 5.95 -11.57 0.57
C ARG A 83 6.98 -10.46 0.56
N VAL A 84 6.63 -9.35 -0.08
CA VAL A 84 7.41 -8.12 -0.04
C VAL A 84 6.93 -7.21 1.07
N TRP A 85 7.83 -6.42 1.64
CA TRP A 85 7.56 -5.45 2.70
C TRP A 85 8.02 -4.06 2.25
N GLY A 86 7.16 -3.05 2.37
CA GLY A 86 7.44 -1.64 2.04
C GLY A 86 6.64 -0.65 2.88
N GLY A 87 6.62 0.63 2.48
CA GLY A 87 5.71 1.65 3.01
C GLY A 87 6.23 2.55 4.14
N ASP A 88 7.55 2.59 4.37
CA ASP A 88 8.22 3.56 5.23
C ASP A 88 8.55 4.84 4.44
N TYR A 89 7.66 5.84 4.53
CA TYR A 89 7.84 7.13 3.87
C TYR A 89 8.80 8.08 4.60
N GLU A 90 9.23 7.76 5.82
CA GLU A 90 10.08 8.65 6.63
C GLU A 90 11.56 8.37 6.41
N TYR A 91 11.95 7.09 6.49
CA TYR A 91 13.37 6.70 6.49
C TYR A 91 13.73 5.70 5.41
N ASN A 92 12.74 5.12 4.72
CA ASN A 92 12.95 4.16 3.63
C ASN A 92 13.84 2.95 4.02
N ASN A 93 13.83 2.59 5.29
CA ASN A 93 14.68 1.52 5.85
C ASN A 93 13.91 0.53 6.74
N GLY A 94 12.58 0.68 6.84
CA GLY A 94 11.70 -0.17 7.63
C GLY A 94 11.60 0.23 9.11
N MET A 95 12.21 1.35 9.52
CA MET A 95 12.17 1.86 10.90
C MET A 95 11.15 2.97 11.12
N GLY A 96 10.55 3.53 10.07
CA GLY A 96 9.53 4.58 10.15
C GLY A 96 8.26 4.24 9.37
N GLY A 97 7.58 5.28 8.89
CA GLY A 97 6.24 5.17 8.33
C GLY A 97 5.21 5.22 9.45
N ALA A 98 5.19 6.33 10.19
CA ALA A 98 4.20 6.59 11.21
C ALA A 98 2.76 6.46 10.66
N ALA A 99 1.83 6.06 11.53
CA ALA A 99 0.42 6.04 11.22
C ALA A 99 -0.10 7.47 10.99
N LEU A 100 -0.90 7.67 9.94
CA LEU A 100 -1.66 8.90 9.72
C LEU A 100 -3.00 8.87 10.47
N LEU A 101 -3.59 7.69 10.61
CA LEU A 101 -4.85 7.48 11.31
C LEU A 101 -4.64 6.72 12.63
N PRO A 102 -5.36 7.06 13.70
CA PRO A 102 -5.35 6.29 14.93
C PRO A 102 -6.06 4.95 14.75
N ASP A 103 -5.98 4.08 15.77
CA ASP A 103 -6.86 2.91 15.91
C ASP A 103 -6.89 1.98 14.69
N LEU A 104 -5.73 1.84 14.02
CA LEU A 104 -5.63 1.00 12.82
C LEU A 104 -6.04 -0.45 13.10
N ASP A 105 -5.97 -0.94 14.32
CA ASP A 105 -6.37 -2.30 14.72
C ASP A 105 -7.87 -2.48 14.97
N LYS A 106 -8.66 -1.40 15.06
CA LYS A 106 -10.08 -1.45 15.44
C LYS A 106 -11.06 -1.70 14.27
N GLY A 107 -10.57 -2.13 13.11
CA GLY A 107 -11.39 -2.47 11.94
C GLY A 107 -11.72 -3.96 11.82
N GLU A 108 -12.80 -4.28 11.08
CA GLU A 108 -13.08 -5.65 10.66
C GLU A 108 -12.27 -6.01 9.42
N TYR A 109 -11.20 -6.76 9.61
CA TYR A 109 -10.29 -7.16 8.53
C TYR A 109 -10.64 -8.53 7.98
N GLY A 110 -10.70 -8.63 6.65
CA GLY A 110 -10.84 -9.90 5.96
C GLY A 110 -9.67 -10.84 6.28
N LYS A 111 -9.87 -12.14 6.13
CA LYS A 111 -8.81 -13.13 6.33
C LYS A 111 -8.51 -13.83 5.01
N SER A 112 -7.24 -13.87 4.63
CA SER A 112 -6.81 -14.53 3.39
C SER A 112 -5.56 -15.36 3.59
N THR A 113 -5.48 -16.46 2.84
CA THR A 113 -4.26 -17.25 2.65
C THR A 113 -3.69 -17.11 1.24
N LYS A 114 -4.29 -16.25 0.39
CA LYS A 114 -3.97 -16.17 -1.03
C LYS A 114 -2.85 -15.20 -1.36
N ALA A 115 -2.13 -15.50 -2.44
CA ALA A 115 -1.29 -14.52 -3.13
C ALA A 115 -2.11 -13.28 -3.51
N GLY A 116 -1.45 -12.12 -3.59
CA GLY A 116 -2.09 -10.81 -3.80
C GLY A 116 -2.61 -10.14 -2.54
N GLY A 117 -2.74 -10.84 -1.41
CA GLY A 117 -3.24 -10.25 -0.16
C GLY A 117 -2.34 -9.13 0.37
N LEU A 118 -2.92 -7.93 0.54
CA LEU A 118 -2.33 -6.74 1.16
C LEU A 118 -2.68 -6.69 2.64
N TRP A 119 -1.65 -6.67 3.51
CA TRP A 119 -1.84 -6.66 4.95
C TRP A 119 -0.66 -6.02 5.69
N TRP A 120 -0.82 -5.79 6.99
CA TRP A 120 0.29 -5.40 7.87
C TRP A 120 0.10 -5.93 9.29
N TRP A 121 1.20 -6.14 10.00
CA TRP A 121 1.17 -6.62 11.38
C TRP A 121 0.96 -5.49 12.39
N TRP A 122 -0.15 -5.57 13.14
CA TRP A 122 -0.59 -4.57 14.13
C TRP A 122 0.44 -4.30 15.24
N GLY A 123 1.16 -5.33 15.69
CA GLY A 123 2.03 -5.25 16.87
C GLY A 123 3.34 -4.47 16.68
N ARG A 124 3.56 -3.79 15.54
CA ARG A 124 4.76 -2.94 15.34
C ARG A 124 4.59 -1.50 15.82
N GLY A 125 3.41 -1.17 16.33
CA GLY A 125 3.08 0.13 16.92
C GLY A 125 2.89 1.26 15.89
N PRO A 126 2.45 2.45 16.35
CA PRO A 126 2.12 3.57 15.47
C PRO A 126 3.29 4.07 14.62
N ALA A 127 4.54 3.98 15.10
CA ALA A 127 5.72 4.43 14.38
C ALA A 127 6.02 3.66 13.07
N ARG A 128 5.36 2.52 12.86
CA ARG A 128 5.43 1.73 11.61
C ARG A 128 4.03 1.45 11.06
N GLY A 129 3.07 2.33 11.34
CA GLY A 129 1.67 2.15 10.99
C GLY A 129 1.38 2.17 9.49
N ALA A 130 2.15 2.94 8.71
CA ALA A 130 2.02 3.09 7.26
C ALA A 130 2.64 1.95 6.45
N GLN A 131 3.48 1.12 7.08
CA GLN A 131 4.11 0.00 6.38
C GLN A 131 3.08 -1.04 5.94
N PHE A 132 3.40 -1.77 4.88
CA PHE A 132 2.53 -2.79 4.31
C PHE A 132 3.31 -4.01 3.84
N THR A 133 2.57 -5.07 3.53
CA THR A 133 3.08 -6.31 2.99
C THR A 133 2.16 -6.83 1.91
N ILE A 134 2.72 -7.23 0.77
CA ILE A 134 1.99 -7.91 -0.30
C ILE A 134 2.49 -9.35 -0.39
N THR A 135 1.57 -10.29 -0.23
CA THR A 135 1.84 -11.72 -0.32
C THR A 135 1.97 -12.14 -1.78
N ILE A 136 3.07 -12.80 -2.16
CA ILE A 136 3.32 -13.19 -3.57
C ILE A 136 3.11 -14.68 -3.84
N ASN A 137 2.98 -15.52 -2.80
CA ASN A 137 2.52 -16.90 -2.95
C ASN A 137 1.58 -17.29 -1.81
N ASP A 138 0.74 -18.31 -2.03
CA ASP A 138 -0.22 -18.77 -1.03
C ASP A 138 0.47 -19.09 0.31
N CYS A 139 -0.14 -18.62 1.39
CA CYS A 139 0.22 -18.99 2.74
C CYS A 139 -0.12 -20.47 3.01
N PRO A 140 0.56 -21.13 3.96
CA PRO A 140 0.13 -22.45 4.43
C PRO A 140 -1.34 -22.44 4.87
N LYS A 141 -2.02 -23.56 4.68
CA LYS A 141 -3.40 -23.75 5.17
C LYS A 141 -3.49 -23.40 6.66
N GLY A 142 -4.50 -22.61 7.03
CA GLY A 142 -4.74 -22.16 8.41
C GLY A 142 -3.86 -21.00 8.88
N VAL A 143 -2.90 -20.52 8.07
CA VAL A 143 -2.07 -19.35 8.40
C VAL A 143 -2.64 -18.12 7.70
N GLU A 144 -3.82 -17.71 8.14
CA GLU A 144 -4.53 -16.55 7.59
C GLU A 144 -3.86 -15.23 7.97
N ARG A 145 -3.94 -14.25 7.06
CA ARG A 145 -3.50 -12.88 7.29
C ARG A 145 -4.70 -11.95 7.29
N PRO A 146 -4.73 -10.97 8.21
CA PRO A 146 -5.79 -9.98 8.23
C PRO A 146 -5.52 -8.95 7.13
N VAL A 147 -6.22 -9.10 6.01
CA VAL A 147 -6.06 -8.30 4.80
C VAL A 147 -7.00 -7.10 4.81
N PHE A 148 -6.54 -6.01 4.21
CA PHE A 148 -7.34 -4.81 3.96
C PHE A 148 -7.34 -4.42 2.47
N GLY A 149 -6.83 -5.31 1.62
CA GLY A 149 -6.87 -5.19 0.18
C GLY A 149 -6.26 -6.40 -0.54
N GLU A 150 -6.39 -6.41 -1.85
CA GLU A 150 -5.92 -7.48 -2.72
C GLU A 150 -5.42 -6.92 -4.05
N VAL A 151 -4.27 -7.42 -4.51
CA VAL A 151 -3.76 -7.15 -5.86
C VAL A 151 -4.69 -7.83 -6.87
N VAL A 152 -5.36 -7.03 -7.70
CA VAL A 152 -6.27 -7.51 -8.76
C VAL A 152 -5.57 -7.61 -10.11
N GLU A 153 -4.53 -6.80 -10.35
CA GLU A 153 -3.67 -6.88 -11.53
C GLU A 153 -2.22 -6.55 -11.18
N GLY A 154 -1.26 -7.14 -11.89
CA GLY A 154 0.17 -6.85 -11.72
C GLY A 154 0.86 -7.61 -10.58
N LEU A 155 0.34 -8.75 -10.13
CA LEU A 155 1.02 -9.58 -9.12
C LEU A 155 2.41 -10.07 -9.60
N ASP A 156 2.52 -10.40 -10.88
CA ASP A 156 3.78 -10.74 -11.56
C ASP A 156 4.82 -9.60 -11.48
N SER A 157 4.36 -8.35 -11.43
CA SER A 157 5.21 -7.17 -11.25
C SER A 157 5.77 -7.09 -9.82
N VAL A 158 4.97 -7.45 -8.82
CA VAL A 158 5.42 -7.58 -7.43
C VAL A 158 6.40 -8.74 -7.29
N GLU A 159 6.15 -9.88 -7.95
CA GLU A 159 7.06 -11.01 -8.00
C GLU A 159 8.40 -10.66 -8.65
N ALA A 160 8.37 -9.95 -9.79
CA ALA A 160 9.59 -9.49 -10.46
C ALA A 160 10.41 -8.55 -9.55
N ALA A 161 9.75 -7.59 -8.91
CA ALA A 161 10.37 -6.73 -7.91
C ALA A 161 10.98 -7.53 -6.74
N ALA A 162 10.28 -8.56 -6.26
CA ALA A 162 10.76 -9.42 -5.19
C ALA A 162 12.06 -10.16 -5.54
N ARG A 163 12.36 -10.35 -6.83
CA ARG A 163 13.60 -11.00 -7.32
C ARG A 163 14.74 -10.02 -7.59
N HIS A 164 14.49 -8.71 -7.62
CA HIS A 164 15.56 -7.72 -7.79
C HIS A 164 16.50 -7.72 -6.58
N ARG A 165 17.81 -7.57 -6.83
CA ARG A 165 18.85 -7.57 -5.80
C ARG A 165 19.78 -6.37 -6.02
N PRO A 166 19.91 -5.46 -5.04
CA PRO A 166 19.21 -5.45 -3.75
C PRO A 166 17.74 -5.00 -3.87
N ILE A 167 16.83 -5.60 -3.09
CA ILE A 167 15.39 -5.23 -3.14
C ILE A 167 15.14 -3.77 -2.73
N THR A 168 16.05 -3.16 -1.98
CA THR A 168 16.03 -1.75 -1.57
C THR A 168 16.25 -0.75 -2.69
N GLU A 169 16.53 -1.20 -3.91
CA GLU A 169 16.49 -0.38 -5.11
C GLU A 169 15.11 -0.32 -5.76
N VAL A 170 14.20 -1.25 -5.41
CA VAL A 170 12.82 -1.21 -5.89
C VAL A 170 12.09 -0.07 -5.19
N THR A 171 11.56 0.84 -6.01
CA THR A 171 10.89 2.06 -5.58
C THR A 171 9.48 2.09 -6.15
N VAL A 172 8.53 2.56 -5.34
CA VAL A 172 7.21 2.99 -5.79
C VAL A 172 7.38 4.37 -6.43
N VAL A 173 7.55 4.43 -7.74
CA VAL A 173 7.84 5.69 -8.43
C VAL A 173 6.60 6.57 -8.59
N GLU A 174 5.42 5.96 -8.56
CA GLU A 174 4.15 6.64 -8.66
C GLU A 174 3.07 5.81 -7.98
N CYS A 175 2.08 6.45 -7.37
CA CYS A 175 0.90 5.78 -6.83
C CYS A 175 -0.28 6.75 -6.83
N GLY A 176 -1.49 6.20 -6.74
CA GLY A 176 -2.70 7.00 -6.74
C GLY A 176 -3.97 6.16 -6.73
N VAL A 177 -5.09 6.82 -7.01
CA VAL A 177 -6.39 6.18 -7.18
C VAL A 177 -6.72 6.02 -8.65
N VAL A 178 -7.45 4.96 -8.98
CA VAL A 178 -8.05 4.77 -10.30
C VAL A 178 -9.50 5.20 -10.20
N LEU A 179 -9.87 6.24 -10.95
CA LEU A 179 -11.25 6.69 -11.08
C LEU A 179 -11.88 6.01 -12.30
N TRP A 180 -13.00 5.35 -12.08
CA TRP A 180 -13.84 4.86 -13.17
C TRP A 180 -14.75 6.00 -13.61
N ASN A 181 -14.64 6.40 -14.88
CA ASN A 181 -15.55 7.36 -15.50
C ASN A 181 -16.69 6.64 -16.20
#